data_AF-A0A4Y2V9Z3-F1
#
_entry.id   AF-A0A4Y2V9Z3-F1
#
_cell.length_a   1.000
_cell.length_b   1.000
_cell.length_c   1.000
_cell.angle_alpha   90.00
_cell.angle_beta   90.00
_cell.angle_gamma   90.00
#
_symmetry.space_group_name_H-M   'P 1'
#
loop_
_entity.id
_entity.type
_entity.pdbx_description
1 polymer ?
#
loop_
_entity_poly.entity_id
_entity_poly.type
_entity_poly.pdbx_seq_one_letter_code
_entity_poly.pdbx_strand_id
1 'polypeptide(L)'
;MSKSLIKFPFLNYDVEVHVISSHKAELRNLTHVDVEYDNQSALFKKASGLDPAYPLFSTKSILHRLTYTDAAFVDVIHTGIDALGLGIPEPIGHQDFYPNGGYDQPECVANQDSETPEPEETLEEENLDDPLGIDVNVCDHSASVLFYMESVNPAECVFLAVTCDSYEDFQAGACSNGSNLITKMGLPAHPILGLGPTTEFYLRTGASPPYCLEDGYEPE
;
A
#
# COMPACT_ATOMS: atom_id res chain seq x y z
N MET A 1 7.13 14.63 -19.89
CA MET A 1 7.69 13.39 -19.32
C MET A 1 8.79 13.76 -18.35
N SER A 2 8.55 13.65 -17.05
CA SER A 2 9.62 13.68 -16.05
C SER A 2 9.82 12.24 -15.61
N LYS A 3 10.86 11.59 -16.15
CA LYS A 3 11.36 10.32 -15.63
C LYS A 3 11.93 10.61 -14.23
N SER A 4 11.22 10.25 -13.18
CA SER A 4 11.76 10.40 -11.83
C SER A 4 12.61 9.19 -11.51
N LEU A 5 13.88 9.24 -11.90
CA LEU A 5 14.91 8.34 -11.37
C LEU A 5 15.09 8.66 -9.89
N ILE A 6 14.51 7.85 -9.01
CA ILE A 6 14.82 7.94 -7.58
C ILE A 6 16.22 7.32 -7.40
N LYS A 7 17.24 8.18 -7.31
CA LYS A 7 18.58 7.75 -6.92
C LYS A 7 18.58 7.48 -5.43
N PHE A 8 18.57 6.21 -5.05
CA PHE A 8 18.83 5.81 -3.66
C PHE A 8 20.34 5.92 -3.39
N PRO A 9 20.80 6.82 -2.50
CA PRO A 9 22.24 7.07 -2.29
C PRO A 9 23.01 5.88 -1.67
N PHE A 10 22.33 4.77 -1.41
CA PHE A 10 22.86 3.59 -0.73
C PHE A 10 22.99 2.35 -1.64
N LEU A 11 22.55 2.41 -2.90
CA LEU A 11 22.64 1.29 -3.85
C LEU A 11 23.74 1.56 -4.90
N ASN A 12 24.66 0.60 -5.07
CA ASN A 12 25.74 0.65 -6.07
C ASN A 12 25.26 0.36 -7.52
N TYR A 13 23.95 0.35 -7.77
CA TYR A 13 23.33 0.10 -9.06
C TYR A 13 22.05 0.94 -9.21
N ASP A 14 21.79 1.42 -10.43
CA ASP A 14 20.55 2.12 -10.75
C ASP A 14 19.39 1.11 -10.73
N VAL A 15 18.48 1.24 -9.76
CA VAL A 15 17.21 0.51 -9.75
C VAL A 15 16.15 1.40 -10.38
N GLU A 16 15.64 0.97 -11.53
CA GLU A 16 14.47 1.60 -12.13
C GLU A 16 13.22 1.04 -11.42
N VAL A 17 12.78 1.76 -10.39
CA VAL A 17 11.54 1.46 -9.65
C VAL A 17 10.45 2.37 -10.19
N HIS A 18 9.39 1.77 -10.71
CA HIS A 18 8.19 2.51 -11.10
C HIS A 18 7.16 2.35 -9.98
N VAL A 19 7.01 3.41 -9.19
CA VAL A 19 6.03 3.47 -8.10
C VAL A 19 4.73 4.02 -8.66
N ILE A 20 3.67 3.23 -8.54
CA ILE A 20 2.34 3.51 -9.06
C ILE A 20 1.44 3.82 -7.86
N SER A 21 1.35 5.09 -7.46
CA SER A 21 0.45 5.56 -6.40
C SER A 21 -0.71 6.35 -7.00
N SER A 22 -1.93 6.08 -6.52
CA SER A 22 -3.14 6.77 -6.95
C SER A 22 -3.54 7.82 -5.90
N HIS A 23 -3.72 9.10 -6.24
CA HIS A 23 -4.34 10.08 -5.33
C HIS A 23 -5.22 11.01 -6.16
N LYS A 24 -6.50 11.20 -5.80
CA LYS A 24 -7.29 12.34 -6.30
C LYS A 24 -8.50 12.72 -5.43
N ALA A 25 -8.52 13.95 -4.91
CA ALA A 25 -9.67 14.85 -5.04
C ALA A 25 -9.27 16.35 -5.00
N GLU A 26 -9.79 17.09 -6.00
CA GLU A 26 -10.07 18.54 -6.06
C GLU A 26 -9.04 19.67 -6.21
N LEU A 27 -7.76 19.41 -6.48
CA LEU A 27 -6.87 20.46 -7.02
C LEU A 27 -6.26 20.03 -8.36
N ARG A 28 -6.15 20.98 -9.28
CA ARG A 28 -5.52 20.81 -10.61
C ARG A 28 -4.03 20.47 -10.43
N ASN A 29 -3.68 19.22 -10.11
CA ASN A 29 -2.34 18.59 -10.09
C ASN A 29 -2.40 17.27 -9.30
N LEU A 30 -3.12 16.25 -9.79
CA LEU A 30 -3.24 14.97 -9.09
C LEU A 30 -2.80 13.83 -10.01
N THR A 31 -1.86 13.04 -9.50
CA THR A 31 -1.01 12.11 -10.24
C THR A 31 -1.84 11.05 -10.95
N HIS A 32 -1.70 11.06 -12.27
CA HIS A 32 -2.12 9.96 -13.12
C HIS A 32 -1.03 8.90 -13.05
N VAL A 33 -1.44 7.63 -13.05
CA VAL A 33 -0.57 6.54 -13.47
C VAL A 33 -0.59 6.55 -15.00
N ASP A 34 0.48 7.08 -15.61
CA ASP A 34 0.76 6.86 -17.03
C ASP A 34 1.58 5.57 -17.15
N VAL A 35 1.01 4.54 -17.76
CA VAL A 35 1.79 3.42 -18.30
C VAL A 35 2.45 3.92 -19.58
N GLU A 36 3.69 4.41 -19.49
CA GLU A 36 4.46 4.81 -20.67
C GLU A 36 5.00 3.54 -21.36
N TYR A 37 4.35 3.14 -22.46
CA TYR A 37 4.86 2.08 -23.34
C TYR A 37 6.11 2.58 -24.06
N ASP A 38 7.32 2.23 -23.59
CA ASP A 38 8.51 2.33 -24.43
C ASP A 38 8.46 1.21 -25.48
N ASN A 39 8.26 1.61 -26.74
CA ASN A 39 8.22 0.72 -27.89
C ASN A 39 9.60 0.13 -28.26
N GLN A 40 10.54 0.10 -27.31
CA GLN A 40 11.84 -0.58 -27.40
C GLN A 40 11.92 -1.78 -26.44
N SER A 41 11.05 -2.77 -26.62
CA SER A 41 11.36 -4.19 -26.32
C SER A 41 12.04 -4.52 -24.97
N ALA A 42 11.74 -3.79 -23.90
CA ALA A 42 12.20 -4.09 -22.55
C ALA A 42 10.99 -4.20 -21.62
N LEU A 43 10.56 -5.44 -21.37
CA LEU A 43 9.61 -5.76 -20.30
C LEU A 43 10.13 -5.13 -18.99
N PHE A 44 9.32 -4.32 -18.30
CA PHE A 44 9.68 -3.75 -17.00
C PHE A 44 10.06 -4.88 -16.03
N LYS A 45 11.15 -4.71 -15.28
CA LYS A 45 11.65 -5.77 -14.37
C LYS A 45 10.82 -5.90 -13.09
N LYS A 46 10.34 -4.78 -12.56
CA LYS A 46 9.50 -4.69 -11.35
C LYS A 46 8.60 -3.46 -11.45
N ALA A 47 7.34 -3.59 -11.07
CA ALA A 47 6.42 -2.49 -10.81
C ALA A 47 5.84 -2.63 -9.40
N SER A 48 5.65 -1.52 -8.68
CA SER A 48 5.03 -1.54 -7.34
C SER A 48 3.76 -0.70 -7.34
N GLY A 49 2.61 -1.31 -7.02
CA GLY A 49 1.33 -0.64 -6.84
C GLY A 49 1.12 -0.22 -5.38
N LEU A 50 0.92 1.07 -5.13
CA LEU A 50 0.67 1.61 -3.78
C LEU A 50 -0.76 2.09 -3.71
N ASP A 51 -1.57 1.28 -3.02
CA ASP A 51 -3.03 1.36 -2.92
C ASP A 51 -3.71 1.79 -4.22
N PRO A 52 -3.76 0.91 -5.24
CA PRO A 52 -4.28 1.28 -6.56
C PRO A 52 -5.77 1.63 -6.50
N ALA A 53 -6.17 2.80 -7.03
CA ALA A 53 -7.52 3.32 -6.86
C ALA A 53 -8.64 2.40 -7.39
N TYR A 54 -9.74 2.28 -6.64
CA TYR A 54 -10.93 1.48 -6.96
C TYR A 54 -12.06 2.25 -7.66
N PRO A 55 -12.57 3.39 -7.18
CA PRO A 55 -13.83 3.96 -7.70
C PRO A 55 -13.80 4.33 -9.19
N LEU A 56 -12.61 4.64 -9.73
CA LEU A 56 -12.40 4.98 -11.15
C LEU A 56 -12.03 3.76 -12.02
N PHE A 57 -11.78 2.60 -11.43
CA PHE A 57 -11.29 1.38 -12.10
C PHE A 57 -12.15 0.13 -11.83
N SER A 58 -13.04 0.14 -10.83
CA SER A 58 -13.96 -0.96 -10.49
C SER A 58 -14.89 -1.33 -11.64
N THR A 59 -15.20 -0.35 -12.50
CA THR A 59 -16.02 -0.52 -13.71
C THR A 59 -15.20 -0.62 -15.01
N LYS A 60 -13.87 -0.52 -14.94
CA LYS A 60 -13.00 -0.57 -16.11
C LYS A 60 -12.48 -2.00 -16.33
N SER A 61 -12.41 -2.38 -17.60
CA SER A 61 -11.79 -3.64 -18.03
C SER A 61 -10.38 -3.80 -17.46
N ILE A 62 -9.95 -5.05 -17.25
CA ILE A 62 -8.58 -5.43 -16.86
C ILE A 62 -7.49 -4.72 -17.70
N LEU A 63 -7.83 -4.31 -18.93
CA LEU A 63 -6.94 -3.58 -19.85
C LEU A 63 -6.58 -2.16 -19.39
N HIS A 64 -7.25 -1.63 -18.37
CA HIS A 64 -7.08 -0.25 -17.93
C HIS A 64 -6.60 -0.12 -16.49
N ARG A 65 -6.22 -1.23 -15.84
CA ARG A 65 -5.70 -1.24 -14.47
C ARG A 65 -4.41 -2.03 -14.41
N LEU A 66 -3.62 -1.78 -13.37
CA LEU A 66 -2.43 -2.59 -13.08
C LEU A 66 -2.84 -4.05 -12.90
N THR A 67 -2.04 -4.95 -13.48
CA THR A 67 -2.15 -6.39 -13.33
C THR A 67 -0.77 -7.02 -13.24
N TYR A 68 -0.68 -8.24 -12.72
CA TYR A 68 0.57 -9.00 -12.65
C TYR A 68 1.24 -9.20 -14.01
N THR A 69 0.53 -9.03 -15.13
CA THR A 69 1.09 -9.18 -16.48
C THR A 69 1.82 -7.94 -17.00
N ASP A 70 1.75 -6.80 -16.31
CA ASP A 70 2.30 -5.52 -16.80
C ASP A 70 3.82 -5.38 -16.59
N ALA A 71 4.43 -6.26 -15.79
CA ALA A 71 5.88 -6.34 -15.58
C ALA A 71 6.31 -7.79 -15.30
N ALA A 72 7.63 -8.06 -15.34
CA ALA A 72 8.19 -9.35 -14.94
C ALA A 72 7.94 -9.68 -13.46
N PHE A 73 7.69 -8.65 -12.65
CA PHE A 73 7.31 -8.75 -11.25
C PHE A 73 6.45 -7.55 -10.88
N VAL A 74 5.38 -7.79 -10.13
CA VAL A 74 4.46 -6.75 -9.66
C VAL A 74 4.18 -7.04 -8.20
N ASP A 75 4.53 -6.12 -7.31
CA ASP A 75 4.13 -6.14 -5.91
C ASP A 75 3.10 -5.03 -5.65
N VAL A 76 2.13 -5.28 -4.77
CA VAL A 76 1.05 -4.33 -4.47
C VAL A 76 0.88 -4.21 -2.96
N ILE A 77 0.71 -3.00 -2.45
CA ILE A 77 0.41 -2.74 -1.04
C ILE A 77 -0.99 -2.15 -0.98
N HIS A 78 -1.90 -2.84 -0.29
CA HIS A 78 -3.29 -2.47 -0.09
C HIS A 78 -3.46 -1.90 1.32
N THR A 79 -3.93 -0.66 1.44
CA THR A 79 -4.04 0.02 2.74
C THR A 79 -5.36 0.74 2.97
N GLY A 80 -6.18 0.99 1.95
CA GLY A 80 -7.47 1.69 2.09
C GLY A 80 -8.58 1.02 1.28
N ILE A 81 -8.82 -0.27 1.51
CA ILE A 81 -9.78 -1.10 0.75
C ILE A 81 -11.17 -1.20 1.40
N ASP A 82 -11.46 -0.34 2.38
CA ASP A 82 -12.75 -0.27 3.07
C ASP A 82 -13.93 -0.04 2.13
N ALA A 83 -15.16 -0.24 2.63
CA ALA A 83 -16.37 -0.08 1.82
C ALA A 83 -16.53 1.33 1.21
N LEU A 84 -15.95 2.35 1.86
CA LEU A 84 -15.85 3.73 1.37
C LEU A 84 -14.43 4.09 0.93
N GLY A 85 -13.50 3.13 1.04
CA GLY A 85 -12.09 3.25 0.75
C GLY A 85 -11.81 3.53 -0.73
N LEU A 86 -10.61 4.02 -0.97
CA LEU A 86 -10.17 4.46 -2.28
C LEU A 86 -9.39 3.38 -3.04
N GLY A 87 -8.90 2.33 -2.36
CA GLY A 87 -8.06 1.26 -2.89
C GLY A 87 -8.84 0.04 -3.40
N ILE A 88 -8.24 -0.70 -4.35
CA ILE A 88 -8.79 -1.93 -4.91
C ILE A 88 -8.57 -3.10 -3.93
N PRO A 89 -9.62 -3.86 -3.55
CA PRO A 89 -9.46 -4.99 -2.64
C PRO A 89 -8.88 -6.23 -3.33
N GLU A 90 -9.14 -6.40 -4.63
CA GLU A 90 -8.69 -7.60 -5.34
C GLU A 90 -7.16 -7.67 -5.47
N PRO A 91 -6.55 -8.84 -5.27
CA PRO A 91 -5.13 -9.02 -5.52
C PRO A 91 -4.89 -8.92 -7.03
N ILE A 92 -4.05 -7.97 -7.43
CA ILE A 92 -3.76 -7.64 -8.82
C ILE A 92 -2.27 -7.76 -9.16
N GLY A 93 -1.41 -8.06 -8.19
CA GLY A 93 0.02 -8.30 -8.35
C GLY A 93 0.41 -9.78 -8.46
N HIS A 94 1.72 -10.01 -8.45
CA HIS A 94 2.28 -11.33 -8.14
C HIS A 94 2.31 -11.56 -6.62
N GLN A 95 2.60 -10.49 -5.87
CA GLN A 95 2.57 -10.46 -4.41
C GLN A 95 1.73 -9.25 -3.99
N ASP A 96 0.67 -9.51 -3.25
CA ASP A 96 -0.29 -8.51 -2.79
C ASP A 96 -0.23 -8.49 -1.26
N PHE A 97 0.17 -7.36 -0.70
CA PHE A 97 0.40 -7.16 0.73
C PHE A 97 -0.74 -6.38 1.34
N TYR A 98 -1.28 -6.89 2.44
CA TYR A 98 -2.41 -6.33 3.18
C TYR A 98 -1.99 -6.01 4.63
N PRO A 99 -1.18 -4.96 4.85
CA PRO A 99 -0.87 -4.46 6.19
C PRO A 99 -2.16 -4.13 6.94
N ASN A 100 -2.30 -4.68 8.14
CA ASN A 100 -3.47 -4.57 9.00
C ASN A 100 -4.78 -4.99 8.30
N GLY A 101 -4.68 -5.94 7.35
CA GLY A 101 -5.80 -6.41 6.55
C GLY A 101 -6.13 -5.52 5.34
N GLY A 102 -5.43 -4.40 5.17
CA GLY A 102 -5.63 -3.42 4.11
C GLY A 102 -6.78 -2.43 4.35
N TYR A 103 -7.32 -2.41 5.57
CA TYR A 103 -8.39 -1.53 6.04
C TYR A 103 -7.80 -0.35 6.86
N ASP A 104 -8.49 0.10 7.90
CA ASP A 104 -8.02 1.11 8.87
C ASP A 104 -6.58 0.86 9.34
N GLN A 105 -5.67 1.76 8.98
CA GLN A 105 -4.26 1.71 9.37
C GLN A 105 -4.07 2.31 10.78
N PRO A 106 -3.24 1.71 11.65
CA PRO A 106 -3.08 2.14 13.03
C PRO A 106 -2.72 3.62 13.20
N GLU A 107 -1.90 4.18 12.31
CA GLU A 107 -1.53 5.59 12.35
C GLU A 107 -2.67 6.54 12.01
N CYS A 108 -3.68 6.07 11.27
CA CYS A 108 -4.82 6.87 10.85
C CYS A 108 -5.88 6.95 11.95
N VAL A 109 -6.07 5.86 12.71
CA VAL A 109 -7.01 5.81 13.85
C VAL A 109 -6.43 6.41 15.14
N ALA A 110 -5.12 6.27 15.38
CA ALA A 110 -4.50 6.75 16.62
C ALA A 110 -4.46 8.29 16.76
N ASN A 111 -4.54 9.02 15.64
CA ASN A 111 -4.48 10.48 15.61
C ASN A 111 -5.86 11.15 15.79
N GLN A 112 -6.94 10.39 16.01
CA GLN A 112 -8.30 10.90 16.25
C GLN A 112 -8.52 11.32 17.72
N ASP A 113 -7.68 10.86 18.66
CA ASP A 113 -7.84 11.12 20.12
C ASP A 113 -7.01 12.31 20.65
N SER A 114 -6.29 13.03 19.78
CA SER A 114 -5.43 14.15 20.18
C SER A 114 -6.09 15.52 20.06
N GLU A 115 -7.33 15.67 20.52
CA GLU A 115 -7.94 17.00 20.68
C GLU A 115 -8.45 17.22 22.11
N THR A 116 -7.77 18.15 22.78
CA THR A 116 -8.29 18.89 23.94
C THR A 116 -9.63 19.52 23.57
N PRO A 117 -10.69 19.40 24.40
CA PRO A 117 -11.97 20.04 24.08
C PRO A 117 -11.86 21.55 24.30
N GLU A 118 -11.82 22.32 23.20
CA GLU A 118 -12.15 23.74 23.22
C GLU A 118 -13.69 23.89 23.21
N PRO A 119 -14.27 24.82 24.01
CA PRO A 119 -15.70 24.83 24.28
C PRO A 119 -16.54 25.32 23.09
N GLU A 120 -17.74 24.73 22.98
CA GLU A 120 -18.78 24.97 21.98
C GLU A 120 -19.11 26.44 21.71
N GLU A 121 -19.17 26.85 20.43
CA GLU A 121 -20.10 27.89 19.98
C GLU A 121 -20.84 27.48 18.70
N THR A 122 -22.14 27.20 18.91
CA THR A 122 -23.31 27.54 18.08
C THR A 122 -23.38 27.20 16.58
N LEU A 123 -24.42 26.42 16.27
CA LEU A 123 -24.88 25.92 14.98
C LEU A 123 -25.28 27.02 13.98
N GLU A 124 -24.65 27.04 12.81
CA GLU A 124 -25.30 27.41 11.54
C GLU A 124 -24.96 26.32 10.50
N GLU A 125 -26.00 25.77 9.86
CA GLU A 125 -25.94 24.64 8.92
C GLU A 125 -25.25 25.02 7.59
N GLU A 126 -24.65 24.00 6.96
CA GLU A 126 -23.84 23.98 5.71
C GLU A 126 -22.33 24.14 5.90
N ASN A 127 -21.67 23.12 6.44
CA ASN A 127 -20.28 22.79 6.08
C ASN A 127 -20.12 21.25 6.10
N LEU A 128 -20.06 20.66 4.91
CA LEU A 128 -19.26 19.46 4.67
C LEU A 128 -17.83 19.81 5.10
N ASP A 129 -17.05 18.86 5.60
CA ASP A 129 -15.64 19.01 5.96
C ASP A 129 -15.41 19.33 7.46
N ASP A 130 -15.10 18.27 8.20
CA ASP A 130 -14.50 18.30 9.53
C ASP A 130 -13.24 19.21 9.51
N PRO A 131 -13.21 20.31 10.29
CA PRO A 131 -12.19 21.34 10.17
C PRO A 131 -10.85 20.97 10.83
N LEU A 132 -10.72 19.79 11.43
CA LEU A 132 -9.43 19.19 11.83
C LEU A 132 -9.18 17.82 11.15
N GLY A 133 -10.19 17.29 10.46
CA GLY A 133 -10.31 15.90 10.02
C GLY A 133 -9.50 15.54 8.78
N ILE A 134 -8.37 14.86 9.01
CA ILE A 134 -7.82 13.98 7.98
C ILE A 134 -8.86 12.87 7.75
N ASP A 135 -9.49 12.86 6.58
CA ASP A 135 -10.36 11.77 6.15
C ASP A 135 -9.59 10.46 6.30
N VAL A 136 -10.05 9.58 7.20
CA VAL A 136 -9.41 8.29 7.49
C VAL A 136 -9.16 7.52 6.21
N ASN A 137 -10.11 7.52 5.27
CA ASN A 137 -9.96 6.85 3.99
C ASN A 137 -8.81 7.42 3.15
N VAL A 138 -8.56 8.74 3.24
CA VAL A 138 -7.41 9.36 2.56
C VAL A 138 -6.11 9.01 3.27
N CYS A 139 -6.11 8.98 4.60
CA CYS A 139 -4.95 8.56 5.38
C CYS A 139 -4.56 7.12 5.07
N ASP A 140 -5.52 6.21 5.18
CA ASP A 140 -5.37 4.78 4.90
C ASP A 140 -4.86 4.58 3.47
N HIS A 141 -5.43 5.30 2.51
CA HIS A 141 -4.99 5.26 1.11
C HIS A 141 -3.55 5.77 0.90
N SER A 142 -3.13 6.77 1.68
CA SER A 142 -1.75 7.31 1.67
C SER A 142 -0.74 6.45 2.43
N ALA A 143 -1.15 5.59 3.36
CA ALA A 143 -0.27 4.79 4.21
C ALA A 143 0.69 3.89 3.42
N SER A 144 0.22 3.32 2.30
CA SER A 144 1.03 2.51 1.38
C SER A 144 2.31 3.21 0.92
N VAL A 145 2.27 4.53 0.74
CA VAL A 145 3.44 5.36 0.37
C VAL A 145 4.44 5.46 1.52
N LEU A 146 3.93 5.67 2.75
CA LEU A 146 4.77 5.77 3.95
C LEU A 146 5.50 4.46 4.21
N PHE A 147 4.78 3.33 4.18
CA PHE A 147 5.39 2.01 4.36
C PHE A 147 6.41 1.69 3.27
N TYR A 148 6.11 2.02 2.01
CA TYR A 148 7.07 1.82 0.92
C TYR A 148 8.35 2.63 1.12
N MET A 149 8.21 3.91 1.48
CA MET A 149 9.37 4.78 1.73
C MET A 149 10.22 4.27 2.89
N GLU A 150 9.62 3.80 3.97
CA GLU A 150 10.34 3.28 5.12
C GLU A 150 11.03 1.94 4.83
N SER A 151 10.45 1.10 3.97
CA SER A 151 11.04 -0.18 3.53
C SER A 151 12.37 -0.03 2.75
N VAL A 152 12.68 1.18 2.27
CA VAL A 152 13.87 1.47 1.46
C VAL A 152 15.17 1.21 2.22
N ASN A 153 15.19 1.47 3.53
CA ASN A 153 16.35 1.26 4.37
C ASN A 153 16.14 0.05 5.29
N PRO A 154 16.57 -1.16 4.88
CA PRO A 154 16.37 -2.38 5.68
C PRO A 154 17.20 -2.40 6.98
N ALA A 155 18.10 -1.45 7.20
CA ALA A 155 18.79 -1.28 8.48
C ALA A 155 17.95 -0.54 9.52
N GLU A 156 16.93 0.21 9.08
CA GLU A 156 15.98 0.92 9.95
C GLU A 156 14.68 0.15 10.10
N CYS A 157 14.16 -0.41 9.01
CA CYS A 157 12.86 -1.05 9.02
C CYS A 157 12.73 -2.19 8.01
N VAL A 158 12.15 -3.31 8.46
CA VAL A 158 11.83 -4.47 7.62
C VAL A 158 10.41 -4.91 7.88
N PHE A 159 9.52 -4.68 6.90
CA PHE A 159 8.15 -5.19 6.92
C PHE A 159 8.13 -6.66 6.51
N LEU A 160 8.11 -7.56 7.49
CA LEU A 160 7.93 -8.98 7.26
C LEU A 160 6.44 -9.28 7.12
N ALA A 161 6.07 -10.05 6.09
CA ALA A 161 4.70 -10.45 5.82
C ALA A 161 4.63 -11.95 5.53
N VAL A 162 3.53 -12.58 5.93
CA VAL A 162 3.31 -14.03 5.82
C VAL A 162 2.15 -14.34 4.89
N THR A 163 2.29 -15.39 4.07
CA THR A 163 1.15 -15.90 3.28
C THR A 163 0.08 -16.46 4.21
N CYS A 164 -1.18 -16.12 3.97
CA CYS A 164 -2.30 -16.69 4.70
C CYS A 164 -3.53 -16.77 3.79
N ASP A 165 -4.50 -17.64 4.11
CA ASP A 165 -5.70 -17.82 3.29
C ASP A 165 -6.68 -16.63 3.42
N SER A 166 -6.62 -15.91 4.54
CA SER A 166 -7.37 -14.68 4.79
C SER A 166 -6.75 -13.87 5.93
N TYR A 167 -7.13 -12.59 6.06
CA TYR A 167 -6.74 -11.81 7.23
C TYR A 167 -7.34 -12.37 8.54
N GLU A 168 -8.53 -12.97 8.49
CA GLU A 168 -9.15 -13.59 9.67
C GLU A 168 -8.35 -14.81 10.15
N ASP A 169 -7.86 -15.64 9.22
CA ASP A 169 -6.96 -16.76 9.54
C ASP A 169 -5.60 -16.28 10.07
N PHE A 170 -5.10 -15.16 9.55
CA PHE A 170 -3.89 -14.51 10.04
C PHE A 170 -4.08 -14.07 11.50
N GLN A 171 -5.16 -13.35 11.80
CA GLN A 171 -5.50 -12.90 13.16
C GLN A 171 -5.74 -14.08 14.12
N ALA A 172 -6.28 -15.19 13.63
CA ALA A 172 -6.46 -16.42 14.41
C ALA A 172 -5.15 -17.20 14.65
N GLY A 173 -4.02 -16.77 14.07
CA GLY A 173 -2.73 -17.44 14.18
C GLY A 173 -2.62 -18.74 13.39
N ALA A 174 -3.52 -19.00 12.44
CA ALA A 174 -3.50 -20.21 11.62
C ALA A 174 -2.22 -20.34 10.78
N CYS A 175 -1.59 -19.19 10.47
CA CYS A 175 -0.41 -19.06 9.62
C CYS A 175 0.91 -18.92 10.38
N SER A 176 0.89 -18.98 11.73
CA SER A 176 2.06 -18.90 12.62
C SER A 176 2.82 -20.23 12.81
N ASN A 177 2.49 -21.25 12.02
CA ASN A 177 3.00 -22.61 12.19
C ASN A 177 4.40 -22.86 11.58
N GLY A 178 5.00 -21.83 10.94
CA GLY A 178 6.32 -21.88 10.30
C GLY A 178 6.36 -22.58 8.93
N SER A 179 5.23 -23.05 8.41
CA SER A 179 5.12 -23.61 7.05
C SER A 179 4.75 -22.58 5.99
N ASN A 180 4.13 -21.48 6.42
CA ASN A 180 3.73 -20.37 5.58
C ASN A 180 4.95 -19.55 5.15
N LEU A 181 4.91 -19.02 3.93
CA LEU A 181 6.01 -18.29 3.34
C LEU A 181 6.06 -16.88 3.93
N ILE A 182 7.25 -16.47 4.39
CA ILE A 182 7.52 -15.10 4.86
C ILE A 182 8.36 -14.38 3.80
N THR A 183 7.97 -13.15 3.46
CA THR A 183 8.71 -12.27 2.56
C THR A 183 8.74 -10.84 3.10
N LYS A 184 9.42 -9.95 2.37
CA LYS A 184 9.54 -8.53 2.70
C LYS A 184 8.62 -7.70 1.81
N MET A 185 7.79 -6.87 2.42
CA MET A 185 6.96 -5.89 1.73
C MET A 185 7.80 -4.66 1.31
N GLY A 186 7.39 -3.99 0.23
CA GLY A 186 7.97 -2.72 -0.24
C GLY A 186 9.14 -2.88 -1.21
N LEU A 187 10.10 -1.95 -1.17
CA LEU A 187 11.26 -1.97 -2.09
C LEU A 187 11.99 -3.33 -2.10
N PRO A 188 12.23 -4.01 -0.96
CA PRO A 188 12.92 -5.30 -0.92
C PRO A 188 12.13 -6.49 -1.48
N ALA A 189 10.84 -6.34 -1.82
CA ALA A 189 10.06 -7.41 -2.41
C ALA A 189 10.66 -7.85 -3.75
N HIS A 190 10.68 -9.15 -3.99
CA HIS A 190 11.32 -9.74 -5.17
C HIS A 190 10.58 -11.03 -5.60
N PRO A 191 10.74 -11.47 -6.86
CA PRO A 191 10.09 -12.69 -7.35
C PRO A 191 10.46 -13.91 -6.52
N ILE A 192 9.46 -14.72 -6.18
CA ILE A 192 9.64 -16.00 -5.47
C ILE A 192 9.29 -17.12 -6.44
N LEU A 193 10.24 -18.02 -6.67
CA LEU A 193 10.08 -19.10 -7.64
C LEU A 193 8.98 -20.08 -7.19
N GLY A 194 8.03 -20.36 -8.07
CA GLY A 194 6.92 -21.27 -7.79
C GLY A 194 5.74 -20.63 -7.06
N LEU A 195 5.80 -19.33 -6.74
CA LEU A 195 4.67 -18.57 -6.25
C LEU A 195 3.69 -18.29 -7.39
N GLY A 196 2.39 -18.55 -7.16
CA GLY A 196 1.35 -18.21 -8.12
C GLY A 196 1.17 -16.69 -8.26
N PRO A 197 0.51 -16.21 -9.34
CA PRO A 197 0.04 -14.83 -9.36
C PRO A 197 -0.96 -14.59 -8.24
N THR A 198 -1.19 -13.32 -7.90
CA THR A 198 -2.20 -12.86 -6.92
C THR A 198 -2.06 -13.54 -5.55
N THR A 199 -0.81 -13.75 -5.09
CA THR A 199 -0.58 -14.35 -3.77
C THR A 199 -0.65 -13.28 -2.69
N GLU A 200 -1.49 -13.52 -1.70
CA GLU A 200 -1.74 -12.59 -0.59
C GLU A 200 -0.77 -12.80 0.56
N PHE A 201 -0.33 -11.68 1.14
CA PHE A 201 0.54 -11.63 2.31
C PHE A 201 -0.04 -10.65 3.33
N TYR A 202 0.00 -11.05 4.60
CA TYR A 202 -0.54 -10.28 5.71
C TYR A 202 0.55 -9.94 6.71
N LEU A 203 0.41 -8.78 7.33
CA LEU A 203 1.30 -8.26 8.36
C LEU A 203 0.58 -7.19 9.19
N ARG A 204 1.13 -6.86 10.35
CA ARG A 204 0.75 -5.71 11.17
C ARG A 204 1.78 -4.59 11.04
N THR A 205 1.34 -3.35 11.23
CA THR A 205 2.20 -2.17 11.40
C THR A 205 1.87 -1.46 12.71
N GLY A 206 2.76 -0.58 13.18
CA GLY A 206 2.54 0.28 14.33
C GLY A 206 1.86 1.59 13.94
N ALA A 207 1.38 2.34 14.93
CA ALA A 207 0.72 3.64 14.72
C ALA A 207 1.69 4.82 14.53
N SER A 208 3.01 4.59 14.60
CA SER A 208 4.03 5.64 14.50
C SER A 208 5.34 5.08 13.92
N PRO A 209 6.16 5.89 13.22
CA PRO A 209 7.45 5.46 12.72
C PRO A 209 8.44 5.03 13.83
N PRO A 210 9.27 3.99 13.61
CA PRO A 210 9.18 3.09 12.46
C PRO A 210 7.89 2.27 12.51
N TYR A 211 7.16 2.23 11.38
CA TYR A 211 5.86 1.56 11.29
C TYR A 211 6.00 0.04 11.26
N CYS A 212 7.14 -0.53 10.89
CA CYS A 212 7.32 -1.98 10.96
C CYS A 212 7.43 -2.49 12.39
N LEU A 213 6.91 -3.70 12.58
CA LEU A 213 7.03 -4.47 13.81
C LEU A 213 7.97 -5.66 13.57
N GLU A 214 8.84 -5.98 14.55
CA GLU A 214 9.77 -7.11 14.45
C GLU A 214 9.03 -8.44 14.23
N ASP A 215 7.87 -8.58 14.86
CA ASP A 215 6.94 -9.71 14.80
C ASP A 215 5.66 -9.37 14.03
N GLY A 216 5.70 -8.39 13.12
CA GLY A 216 4.52 -7.95 12.37
C GLY A 216 3.88 -9.04 11.52
N TYR A 217 4.59 -10.12 11.22
CA TYR A 217 4.07 -11.28 10.49
C TYR A 217 3.35 -12.31 11.39
N GLU A 218 3.26 -12.05 12.69
CA GLU A 218 2.49 -12.83 13.67
C GLU A 218 1.22 -12.04 14.08
N PRO A 219 0.13 -12.71 14.52
CA PRO A 219 -1.04 -12.03 15.09
C PRO A 219 -0.71 -11.27 16.37
N GLU A 220 -1.65 -10.44 16.85
CA GLU A 220 -1.57 -9.75 18.16
C GLU A 220 -1.70 -10.69 19.37
#